data_AF-Q847Z9-F1
#
_entry.id   AF-Q847Z9-F1
#
_cell.length_a   1.000
_cell.length_b   1.000
_cell.length_c   1.000
_cell.angle_alpha   90.00
_cell.angle_beta   90.00
_cell.angle_gamma   90.00
#
_symmetry.space_group_name_H-M   'P 1'
#
loop_
_entity.id
_entity.type
_entity.pdbx_description
1 polymer ?
#
loop_
_entity_poly.entity_id
_entity_poly.type
_entity_poly.pdbx_seq_one_letter_code
_entity_poly.pdbx_strand_id
1 'polypeptide(L)'
;NEGSIQGIDIYSKNGCKIENKSDGDIWLITIVSEARGVYIVNDGDISKISNSCSDVIIKNSGKINLVTGTEEPAISGKKPITNDTEYDDERAHGLSVKTEACSTPQKNYIIVTISSKPKNSNYAIYYRVVGDKPSAMYVGEKINPRDWYSVSKSDDSFIEKAKNGSYIEVVEINSSNNRVSRWGRSSSTDDGL
;
A
#
# COMPACT_ATOMS: atom_id res chain seq x y z
N ASN A 1 3.58 4.09 -13.92
CA ASN A 1 2.66 3.13 -13.31
C ASN A 1 1.41 3.04 -14.18
N GLU A 2 1.09 1.85 -14.66
CA GLU A 2 -0.15 1.50 -15.38
C GLU A 2 -0.89 0.35 -14.67
N GLY A 3 -0.45 -0.01 -13.45
CA GLY A 3 -1.03 -1.08 -12.64
C GLY A 3 -1.17 -0.64 -11.19
N SER A 4 -1.01 -1.57 -10.25
CA SER A 4 -1.15 -1.27 -8.81
C SER A 4 0.21 -1.26 -8.11
N ILE A 5 0.48 -0.19 -7.34
CA ILE A 5 1.65 -0.09 -6.47
C ILE A 5 1.17 0.13 -5.04
N GLN A 6 1.66 -0.71 -4.12
CA GLN A 6 1.30 -0.58 -2.71
C GLN A 6 2.01 0.57 -2.04
N GLY A 7 3.34 0.63 -2.12
CA GLY A 7 4.12 1.67 -1.47
C GLY A 7 5.29 2.10 -2.31
N ILE A 8 5.58 3.40 -2.29
CA ILE A 8 6.80 3.99 -2.82
C ILE A 8 7.42 4.83 -1.72
N ASP A 9 8.63 4.51 -1.30
CA ASP A 9 9.40 5.34 -0.37
C ASP A 9 10.49 6.09 -1.14
N ILE A 10 10.53 7.42 -1.03
CA ILE A 10 11.43 8.29 -1.77
C ILE A 10 12.46 8.90 -0.84
N TYR A 11 13.72 8.50 -1.01
CA TYR A 11 14.89 9.02 -0.29
C TYR A 11 15.86 9.81 -1.19
N SER A 12 15.51 10.03 -2.45
CA SER A 12 16.44 10.57 -3.46
C SER A 12 16.81 12.02 -3.16
N LYS A 13 18.12 12.29 -3.06
CA LYS A 13 18.67 13.64 -2.93
C LYS A 13 18.89 14.35 -4.28
N ASN A 14 18.70 13.64 -5.39
CA ASN A 14 19.06 14.08 -6.74
C ASN A 14 17.84 14.30 -7.65
N GLY A 15 16.63 14.40 -7.09
CA GLY A 15 15.40 14.39 -7.86
C GLY A 15 14.80 12.99 -8.02
N CYS A 16 13.48 12.94 -8.19
CA CYS A 16 12.74 11.72 -8.53
C CYS A 16 11.50 12.09 -9.33
N LYS A 17 11.23 11.39 -10.44
CA LYS A 17 9.99 11.55 -11.21
C LYS A 17 9.12 10.31 -11.06
N ILE A 18 7.87 10.50 -10.64
CA ILE A 18 6.85 9.44 -10.60
C ILE A 18 5.75 9.78 -11.60
N GLU A 19 5.43 8.83 -12.47
CA GLU A 19 4.35 8.97 -13.45
C GLU A 19 3.30 7.89 -13.20
N ASN A 20 2.12 8.31 -12.75
CA ASN A 20 0.95 7.45 -12.57
C ASN A 20 -0.05 7.73 -13.70
N LYS A 21 -0.23 6.77 -14.62
CA LYS A 21 -1.14 6.91 -15.76
C LYS A 21 -2.60 6.68 -15.35
N SER A 22 -3.54 6.91 -16.26
CA SER A 22 -4.99 6.84 -16.01
C SER A 22 -5.44 5.55 -15.30
N ASP A 23 -4.82 4.42 -15.64
CA ASP A 23 -5.21 3.11 -15.13
C ASP A 23 -4.39 2.69 -13.89
N GLY A 24 -3.48 3.57 -13.43
CA GLY A 24 -2.61 3.29 -12.30
C GLY A 24 -3.27 3.59 -10.94
N ASP A 25 -3.18 2.64 -10.00
CA ASP A 25 -3.56 2.77 -8.58
C ASP A 25 -2.29 2.75 -7.72
N ILE A 26 -1.92 3.88 -7.12
CA ILE A 26 -0.87 3.94 -6.10
C ILE A 26 -1.53 4.09 -4.74
N TRP A 27 -1.27 3.15 -3.84
CA TRP A 27 -1.83 3.25 -2.49
C TRP A 27 -1.11 4.28 -1.64
N LEU A 28 0.22 4.22 -1.52
CA LEU A 28 1.01 5.14 -0.70
C LEU A 28 2.28 5.62 -1.42
N ILE A 29 2.51 6.94 -1.36
CA ILE A 29 3.81 7.55 -1.64
C ILE A 29 4.31 8.22 -0.36
N THR A 30 5.47 7.81 0.13
CA THR A 30 6.15 8.40 1.28
C THR A 30 7.36 9.18 0.80
N ILE A 31 7.43 10.47 1.14
CA ILE A 31 8.51 11.37 0.75
C ILE A 31 9.17 11.87 2.03
N VAL A 32 10.39 11.38 2.31
CA VAL A 32 11.11 11.77 3.52
C VAL A 32 11.69 13.18 3.40
N SER A 33 11.94 13.82 4.54
CA SER A 33 12.39 15.22 4.60
C SER A 33 13.69 15.52 3.85
N GLU A 34 14.56 14.52 3.72
CA GLU A 34 15.87 14.60 3.09
C GLU A 34 15.81 14.45 1.57
N ALA A 35 14.65 14.05 1.01
CA ALA A 35 14.46 13.99 -0.42
C ALA A 35 14.54 15.40 -1.05
N ARG A 36 14.84 15.48 -2.35
CA ARG A 36 14.89 16.72 -3.12
C ARG A 36 14.38 16.50 -4.53
N GLY A 37 13.79 17.54 -5.13
CA GLY A 37 13.35 17.59 -6.52
C GLY A 37 12.34 16.50 -6.89
N VAL A 38 11.37 16.21 -6.02
CA VAL A 38 10.38 15.17 -6.31
C VAL A 38 9.26 15.74 -7.20
N TYR A 39 9.04 15.10 -8.35
CA TYR A 39 8.05 15.50 -9.33
C TYR A 39 7.07 14.36 -9.60
N ILE A 40 5.80 14.56 -9.25
CA ILE A 40 4.75 13.55 -9.43
C ILE A 40 3.77 14.02 -10.51
N VAL A 41 3.59 13.19 -11.53
CA VAL A 41 2.53 13.36 -12.54
C VAL A 41 1.48 12.29 -12.31
N ASN A 42 0.26 12.71 -12.00
CA ASN A 42 -0.84 11.79 -11.71
C ASN A 42 -2.04 12.03 -12.63
N ASP A 43 -2.35 11.02 -13.43
CA ASP A 43 -3.58 10.93 -14.22
C ASP A 43 -4.53 9.83 -13.70
N GLY A 44 -4.04 8.92 -12.85
CA GLY A 44 -4.82 7.82 -12.23
C GLY A 44 -5.24 8.10 -10.78
N ASP A 45 -5.29 7.04 -9.98
CA ASP A 45 -5.69 7.10 -8.57
C ASP A 45 -4.48 7.01 -7.63
N ILE A 46 -4.35 7.97 -6.72
CA ILE A 46 -3.42 7.91 -5.58
C ILE A 46 -4.24 7.96 -4.29
N SER A 47 -4.08 6.96 -3.44
CA SER A 47 -4.83 6.92 -2.18
C SER A 47 -4.22 7.85 -1.12
N LYS A 48 -2.90 7.86 -0.94
CA LYS A 48 -2.23 8.73 0.03
C LYS A 48 -0.86 9.18 -0.46
N ILE A 49 -0.54 10.45 -0.21
CA ILE A 49 0.81 10.99 -0.26
C ILE A 49 1.17 11.49 1.13
N SER A 50 2.20 10.91 1.74
CA SER A 50 2.80 11.41 2.98
C SER A 50 4.06 12.20 2.63
N ASN A 51 4.04 13.51 2.83
CA ASN A 51 5.13 14.40 2.45
C ASN A 51 5.72 15.12 3.65
N SER A 52 7.02 14.93 3.85
CA SER A 52 7.83 15.71 4.78
C SER A 52 8.92 16.53 4.08
N CYS A 53 8.92 16.55 2.74
CA CYS A 53 9.89 17.27 1.92
C CYS A 53 9.31 18.60 1.43
N SER A 54 10.08 19.67 1.56
CA SER A 54 9.69 21.01 1.10
C SER A 54 9.80 21.21 -0.43
N ASP A 55 10.45 20.27 -1.15
CA ASP A 55 10.78 20.39 -2.57
C ASP A 55 10.07 19.30 -3.40
N VAL A 56 8.73 19.40 -3.41
CA VAL A 56 7.84 18.45 -4.08
C VAL A 56 6.84 19.21 -4.94
N ILE A 57 6.74 18.82 -6.21
CA ILE A 57 5.76 19.34 -7.16
C ILE A 57 4.88 18.21 -7.66
N ILE A 58 3.57 18.44 -7.63
CA ILE A 58 2.55 17.48 -8.09
C ILE A 58 1.75 18.13 -9.23
N LYS A 59 1.73 17.48 -10.39
CA LYS A 59 0.82 17.77 -11.49
C LYS A 59 -0.29 16.73 -11.50
N ASN A 60 -1.47 17.11 -11.04
CA ASN A 60 -2.58 16.19 -10.83
C ASN A 60 -3.74 16.44 -11.80
N SER A 61 -3.99 15.48 -12.69
CA SER A 61 -5.21 15.39 -13.52
C SER A 61 -6.17 14.29 -13.03
N GLY A 62 -5.64 13.32 -12.27
CA GLY A 62 -6.37 12.19 -11.71
C GLY A 62 -6.98 12.47 -10.33
N LYS A 63 -7.08 11.44 -9.49
CA LYS A 63 -7.60 11.52 -8.13
C LYS A 63 -6.47 11.36 -7.12
N ILE A 64 -6.48 12.20 -6.10
CA ILE A 64 -5.67 12.03 -4.90
C ILE A 64 -6.64 12.09 -3.71
N ASN A 65 -6.73 11.03 -2.91
CA ASN A 65 -7.67 11.05 -1.78
C ASN A 65 -7.11 11.90 -0.63
N LEU A 66 -5.87 11.63 -0.23
CA LEU A 66 -5.27 12.23 0.97
C LEU A 66 -3.84 12.68 0.73
N VAL A 67 -3.53 13.90 1.17
CA VAL A 67 -2.15 14.39 1.36
C VAL A 67 -1.97 14.67 2.85
N THR A 68 -0.89 14.17 3.44
CA THR A 68 -0.54 14.27 4.87
C THR A 68 0.96 14.53 5.02
N GLY A 69 1.43 14.66 6.25
CA GLY A 69 2.85 14.81 6.58
C GLY A 69 3.12 16.20 7.12
N THR A 70 4.39 16.60 7.16
CA THR A 70 4.83 17.83 7.82
C THR A 70 5.05 18.99 6.84
N GLU A 71 5.01 18.74 5.54
CA GLU A 71 5.25 19.74 4.49
C GLU A 71 4.19 19.64 3.40
N GLU A 72 3.56 20.75 3.03
CA GLU A 72 2.59 20.77 1.93
C GLU A 72 3.30 20.83 0.57
N PRO A 73 3.06 19.87 -0.34
CA PRO A 73 3.64 19.90 -1.67
C PRO A 73 2.97 20.96 -2.57
N ALA A 74 3.70 21.46 -3.56
CA ALA A 74 3.14 22.35 -4.57
C ALA A 74 2.25 21.57 -5.56
N ILE A 75 0.92 21.70 -5.43
CA ILE A 75 -0.04 20.95 -6.26
C ILE A 75 -0.70 21.85 -7.33
N SER A 76 -0.51 21.45 -8.59
CA SER A 76 -1.18 22.00 -9.77
C SER A 76 -2.25 21.04 -10.31
N GLY A 77 -3.34 21.59 -10.85
CA GLY A 77 -4.48 20.82 -11.35
C GLY A 77 -5.53 20.52 -10.28
N LYS A 78 -6.12 19.32 -10.30
CA LYS A 78 -7.15 18.90 -9.34
C LYS A 78 -6.55 18.83 -7.93
N LYS A 79 -7.27 19.39 -6.96
CA LYS A 79 -6.88 19.30 -5.55
C LYS A 79 -7.18 17.89 -4.99
N PRO A 80 -6.42 17.44 -3.98
CA PRO A 80 -6.76 16.22 -3.26
C PRO A 80 -8.12 16.40 -2.56
N ILE A 81 -8.78 15.28 -2.26
CA ILE A 81 -10.06 15.31 -1.51
C ILE A 81 -9.82 15.88 -0.10
N THR A 82 -8.73 15.48 0.54
CA THR A 82 -8.31 15.96 1.86
C THR A 82 -6.83 16.30 1.83
N ASN A 83 -6.46 17.42 2.45
CA ASN A 83 -5.07 17.84 2.63
C ASN A 83 -4.86 18.22 4.11
N ASP A 84 -4.20 17.33 4.85
CA ASP A 84 -4.00 17.40 6.30
C ASP A 84 -2.49 17.43 6.61
N THR A 85 -1.72 18.29 5.94
CA THR A 85 -0.26 18.45 6.11
C THR A 85 0.17 19.11 7.44
N GLU A 86 -0.64 18.98 8.47
CA GLU A 86 -0.33 19.36 9.86
C GLU A 86 -0.31 18.12 10.79
N TYR A 87 -0.66 16.94 10.27
CA TYR A 87 -0.72 15.69 10.99
C TYR A 87 0.13 14.62 10.31
N ASP A 88 0.94 13.95 11.12
CA ASP A 88 1.60 12.72 10.70
C ASP A 88 0.59 11.56 10.78
N ASP A 89 0.25 10.98 9.64
CA ASP A 89 -0.73 9.89 9.58
C ASP A 89 -0.04 8.55 9.88
N GLU A 90 -0.20 8.08 11.12
CA GLU A 90 0.34 6.84 11.70
C GLU A 90 -0.22 5.54 11.10
N ARG A 91 -0.89 5.57 9.95
CA ARG A 91 -1.30 4.36 9.24
C ARG A 91 -0.10 3.48 8.88
N ALA A 92 -0.20 2.21 9.26
CA ALA A 92 0.80 1.20 8.99
C ALA A 92 0.94 0.95 7.49
N HIS A 93 2.16 0.71 7.04
CA HIS A 93 2.48 0.37 5.64
C HIS A 93 3.74 -0.50 5.57
N GLY A 94 4.14 -0.89 4.36
CA GLY A 94 5.43 -1.56 4.13
C GLY A 94 5.37 -3.09 4.06
N LEU A 95 4.18 -3.67 3.85
CA LEU A 95 4.05 -5.04 3.37
C LEU A 95 3.65 -5.05 1.90
N SER A 96 4.29 -5.92 1.13
CA SER A 96 4.02 -6.11 -0.30
C SER A 96 3.33 -7.44 -0.53
N VAL A 97 2.17 -7.39 -1.19
CA VAL A 97 1.42 -8.58 -1.58
C VAL A 97 1.05 -8.50 -3.05
N LYS A 98 1.19 -9.62 -3.75
CA LYS A 98 0.83 -9.78 -5.16
C LYS A 98 -0.15 -10.92 -5.31
N THR A 99 -1.05 -10.79 -6.27
CA THR A 99 -2.00 -11.85 -6.66
C THR A 99 -1.91 -12.08 -8.15
N GLU A 100 -2.01 -13.34 -8.56
CA GLU A 100 -1.97 -13.77 -9.96
C GLU A 100 -2.97 -14.91 -10.18
N ALA A 101 -3.47 -15.06 -11.40
CA ALA A 101 -4.28 -16.22 -11.76
C ALA A 101 -3.45 -17.52 -11.63
N CYS A 102 -4.11 -18.63 -11.30
CA CYS A 102 -3.49 -19.94 -11.33
C CYS A 102 -3.02 -20.29 -12.75
N SER A 103 -1.91 -21.04 -12.87
CA SER A 103 -1.37 -21.47 -14.17
C SER A 103 -2.38 -22.25 -15.01
N THR A 104 -3.26 -23.02 -14.35
CA THR A 104 -4.53 -23.47 -14.90
C THR A 104 -5.63 -22.66 -14.22
N PRO A 105 -6.33 -21.76 -14.94
CA PRO A 105 -7.36 -20.92 -14.34
C PRO A 105 -8.43 -21.76 -13.62
N GLN A 106 -8.73 -21.38 -12.38
CA GLN A 106 -9.68 -22.09 -11.53
C GLN A 106 -10.57 -21.08 -10.81
N LYS A 107 -11.89 -21.24 -10.97
CA LYS A 107 -12.87 -20.29 -10.45
C LYS A 107 -12.71 -20.04 -8.96
N ASN A 108 -12.50 -18.78 -8.59
CA ASN A 108 -12.24 -18.25 -7.25
C ASN A 108 -10.95 -18.75 -6.58
N TYR A 109 -9.92 -19.10 -7.35
CA TYR A 109 -8.60 -19.45 -6.82
C TYR A 109 -7.51 -18.65 -7.51
N ILE A 110 -6.61 -18.10 -6.70
CA ILE A 110 -5.49 -17.30 -7.15
C ILE A 110 -4.20 -17.75 -6.47
N ILE A 111 -3.07 -17.38 -7.05
CA ILE A 111 -1.76 -17.44 -6.42
C ILE A 111 -1.55 -16.13 -5.65
N VAL A 112 -1.22 -16.23 -4.37
CA VAL A 112 -0.86 -15.11 -3.50
C VAL A 112 0.63 -15.20 -3.21
N THR A 113 1.34 -14.08 -3.34
CA THR A 113 2.76 -13.96 -3.01
C THR A 113 2.96 -12.82 -2.02
N ILE A 114 3.48 -13.13 -0.84
CA ILE A 114 3.78 -12.15 0.22
C ILE A 114 5.29 -11.96 0.29
N SER A 115 5.79 -10.92 -0.37
CA SER A 115 7.23 -10.64 -0.50
C SER A 115 7.74 -9.79 0.67
N SER A 116 7.51 -10.24 1.89
CA SER A 116 7.89 -9.52 3.10
C SER A 116 8.22 -10.49 4.23
N LYS A 117 9.34 -10.24 4.92
CA LYS A 117 9.73 -10.99 6.11
C LYS A 117 9.34 -10.23 7.37
N PRO A 118 9.03 -10.93 8.48
CA PRO A 118 8.86 -10.26 9.76
C PRO A 118 10.11 -9.46 10.15
N LYS A 119 9.92 -8.35 10.86
CA LYS A 119 10.99 -7.44 11.29
C LYS A 119 12.04 -8.17 12.14
N ASN A 120 11.60 -9.08 13.00
CA ASN A 120 12.41 -10.04 13.76
C ASN A 120 11.47 -11.10 14.38
N SER A 121 12.01 -11.99 15.22
CA SER A 121 11.27 -13.11 15.83
C SER A 121 10.11 -12.70 16.75
N ASN A 122 10.04 -11.44 17.18
CA ASN A 122 8.92 -10.95 18.00
C ASN A 122 7.72 -10.53 17.16
N TYR A 123 7.82 -10.61 15.83
CA TYR A 123 6.78 -10.23 14.89
C TYR A 123 6.37 -11.41 14.03
N ALA A 124 5.10 -11.42 13.63
CA ALA A 124 4.55 -12.40 12.72
C ALA A 124 3.65 -11.71 11.69
N ILE A 125 3.62 -12.27 10.48
CA ILE A 125 2.80 -11.76 9.38
C ILE A 125 1.57 -12.63 9.26
N TYR A 126 0.41 -11.99 9.11
CA TYR A 126 -0.89 -12.60 8.93
C TYR A 126 -1.58 -12.01 7.70
N TYR A 127 -2.48 -12.76 7.09
CA TYR A 127 -3.30 -12.29 5.98
C TYR A 127 -4.76 -12.72 6.11
N ARG A 128 -5.65 -12.07 5.37
CA ARG A 128 -7.04 -12.49 5.17
C ARG A 128 -7.54 -12.07 3.79
N VAL A 129 -8.61 -12.71 3.34
CA VAL A 129 -9.34 -12.33 2.13
C VAL A 129 -10.49 -11.41 2.53
N VAL A 130 -10.60 -10.24 1.91
CA VAL A 130 -11.69 -9.28 2.13
C VAL A 130 -12.44 -8.98 0.84
N GLY A 131 -13.75 -8.73 0.95
CA GLY A 131 -14.60 -8.44 -0.21
C GLY A 131 -14.45 -7.00 -0.73
N ASP A 132 -14.34 -6.04 0.18
CA ASP A 132 -14.20 -4.62 -0.15
C ASP A 132 -12.73 -4.18 -0.08
N LYS A 133 -12.38 -3.10 -0.79
CA LYS A 133 -11.04 -2.51 -0.78
C LYS A 133 -10.68 -2.10 0.66
N PRO A 134 -9.73 -2.80 1.33
CA PRO A 134 -9.42 -2.49 2.72
C PRO A 134 -8.62 -1.19 2.80
N SER A 135 -8.82 -0.46 3.91
CA SER A 135 -8.01 0.71 4.26
C SER A 135 -6.93 0.30 5.26
N ALA A 136 -5.81 1.01 5.25
CA ALA A 136 -4.71 0.68 6.15
C ALA A 136 -5.09 0.89 7.62
N MET A 137 -4.65 -0.07 8.43
CA MET A 137 -4.76 -0.03 9.89
C MET A 137 -3.76 0.96 10.48
N TYR A 138 -4.02 1.46 11.68
CA TYR A 138 -3.07 2.32 12.39
C TYR A 138 -1.93 1.51 13.00
N VAL A 139 -0.73 2.08 13.06
CA VAL A 139 0.35 1.51 13.86
C VAL A 139 -0.11 1.44 15.31
N GLY A 140 0.15 0.33 15.97
CA GLY A 140 -0.30 0.08 17.34
C GLY A 140 -1.74 -0.42 17.44
N GLU A 141 -2.54 -0.40 16.38
CA GLU A 141 -3.90 -0.94 16.38
C GLU A 141 -3.87 -2.43 16.76
N LYS A 142 -4.80 -2.87 17.62
CA LYS A 142 -4.81 -4.25 18.11
C LYS A 142 -5.74 -5.09 17.25
N ILE A 143 -5.24 -6.23 16.76
CA ILE A 143 -6.06 -7.21 16.05
C ILE A 143 -6.31 -8.46 16.89
N ASN A 144 -7.30 -9.24 16.47
CA ASN A 144 -7.49 -10.61 16.93
C ASN A 144 -6.92 -11.59 15.89
N PRO A 145 -5.77 -12.25 16.16
CA PRO A 145 -5.13 -13.14 15.18
C PRO A 145 -5.98 -14.32 14.72
N ARG A 146 -7.06 -14.66 15.44
CA ARG A 146 -7.98 -15.75 15.04
C ARG A 146 -8.81 -15.43 13.79
N ASP A 147 -8.94 -14.15 13.46
CA ASP A 147 -9.67 -13.68 12.27
C ASP A 147 -8.76 -13.63 11.03
N TRP A 148 -7.52 -14.13 11.16
CA TRP A 148 -6.47 -14.06 10.15
C TRP A 148 -5.74 -15.40 10.01
N TYR A 149 -5.16 -15.61 8.83
CA TYR A 149 -4.31 -16.75 8.54
C TYR A 149 -2.84 -16.40 8.75
N SER A 150 -2.10 -17.27 9.44
CA SER A 150 -0.66 -17.08 9.66
C SER A 150 0.12 -17.34 8.37
N VAL A 151 1.06 -16.46 8.04
CA VAL A 151 2.02 -16.66 6.96
C VAL A 151 3.19 -17.47 7.52
N SER A 152 3.28 -18.74 7.15
CA SER A 152 4.30 -19.66 7.69
C SER A 152 5.67 -19.54 7.02
N LYS A 153 5.73 -19.02 5.78
CA LYS A 153 6.96 -18.77 5.04
C LYS A 153 6.86 -17.47 4.24
N SER A 154 7.76 -16.53 4.51
CA SER A 154 7.90 -15.30 3.73
C SER A 154 8.53 -15.59 2.37
N ASP A 155 8.07 -14.93 1.31
CA ASP A 155 8.50 -15.10 -0.09
C ASP A 155 8.01 -16.38 -0.78
N ASP A 156 7.20 -17.22 -0.11
CA ASP A 156 6.53 -18.35 -0.74
C ASP A 156 5.17 -17.93 -1.31
N SER A 157 4.90 -18.38 -2.54
CA SER A 157 3.59 -18.29 -3.16
C SER A 157 2.69 -19.43 -2.68
N PHE A 158 1.41 -19.15 -2.45
CA PHE A 158 0.42 -20.17 -2.08
C PHE A 158 -0.90 -19.93 -2.81
N ILE A 159 -1.70 -20.98 -2.95
CA ILE A 159 -3.02 -20.89 -3.55
C ILE A 159 -4.02 -20.48 -2.48
N GLU A 160 -4.81 -19.45 -2.77
CA GLU A 160 -5.86 -18.96 -1.87
C GLU A 160 -7.20 -18.89 -2.59
N LYS A 161 -8.29 -19.11 -1.83
CA LYS A 161 -9.64 -18.99 -2.35
C LYS A 161 -10.14 -17.55 -2.22
N ALA A 162 -10.21 -16.83 -3.34
CA ALA A 162 -10.70 -15.46 -3.39
C ALA A 162 -11.59 -15.25 -4.62
N LYS A 163 -12.71 -14.55 -4.47
CA LYS A 163 -13.60 -14.21 -5.60
C LYS A 163 -12.96 -13.08 -6.41
N ASN A 164 -13.27 -12.98 -7.70
CA ASN A 164 -12.86 -11.81 -8.48
C ASN A 164 -13.38 -10.52 -7.84
N GLY A 165 -12.52 -9.51 -7.76
CA GLY A 165 -12.81 -8.24 -7.08
C GLY A 165 -12.49 -8.22 -5.57
N SER A 166 -12.15 -9.36 -4.95
CA SER A 166 -11.67 -9.39 -3.56
C SER A 166 -10.26 -8.81 -3.43
N TYR A 167 -9.77 -8.70 -2.19
CA TYR A 167 -8.41 -8.26 -1.88
C TYR A 167 -7.79 -9.19 -0.84
N ILE A 168 -6.46 -9.35 -0.92
CA ILE A 168 -5.66 -9.92 0.16
C ILE A 168 -5.17 -8.77 1.03
N GLU A 169 -5.56 -8.78 2.29
CA GLU A 169 -5.08 -7.84 3.31
C GLU A 169 -4.02 -8.54 4.15
N VAL A 170 -2.91 -7.85 4.45
CA VAL A 170 -1.78 -8.41 5.18
C VAL A 170 -1.37 -7.47 6.30
N VAL A 171 -1.07 -8.03 7.46
CA VAL A 171 -0.61 -7.31 8.66
C VAL A 171 0.61 -7.99 9.26
N GLU A 172 1.53 -7.18 9.75
CA GLU A 172 2.56 -7.62 10.68
C GLU A 172 2.14 -7.14 12.07
N ILE A 173 2.19 -8.04 13.05
CA ILE A 173 1.91 -7.70 14.44
C ILE A 173 3.05 -8.11 15.35
N ASN A 174 3.20 -7.40 16.47
CA ASN A 174 4.02 -7.87 17.58
C ASN A 174 3.28 -9.02 18.29
N SER A 175 3.90 -10.21 18.29
CA SER A 175 3.31 -11.46 18.76
C SER A 175 2.97 -11.47 20.26
N SER A 176 3.54 -10.55 21.05
CA SER A 176 3.27 -10.46 22.49
C SER A 176 2.00 -9.68 22.82
N ASN A 177 1.57 -8.76 21.96
CA ASN A 177 0.47 -7.83 22.26
C ASN A 177 -0.55 -7.67 21.11
N ASN A 178 -0.32 -8.33 19.98
CA ASN A 178 -1.13 -8.31 18.76
C ASN A 178 -1.35 -6.91 18.17
N ARG A 179 -0.39 -6.01 18.38
CA ARG A 179 -0.45 -4.65 17.81
C ARG A 179 0.23 -4.61 16.45
N VAL A 180 -0.44 -3.96 15.49
CA VAL A 180 0.03 -3.76 14.12
C VAL A 180 1.32 -2.94 14.11
N SER A 181 2.31 -3.41 13.36
CA SER A 181 3.53 -2.67 13.05
C SER A 181 3.61 -2.28 11.58
N ARG A 182 3.14 -3.15 10.68
CA ARG A 182 3.11 -2.92 9.24
C ARG A 182 1.83 -3.48 8.64
N TRP A 183 1.43 -2.92 7.51
CA TRP A 183 0.22 -3.32 6.79
C TRP A 183 0.48 -3.27 5.28
N GLY A 184 -0.29 -4.04 4.52
CA GLY A 184 -0.33 -3.99 3.06
C GLY A 184 -1.58 -4.67 2.51
N ARG A 185 -1.88 -4.46 1.24
CA ARG A 185 -2.95 -5.16 0.53
C ARG A 185 -2.54 -5.56 -0.88
N SER A 186 -3.37 -6.34 -1.56
CA SER A 186 -3.24 -6.60 -3.01
C SER A 186 -3.97 -5.56 -3.85
N SER A 187 -3.81 -5.67 -5.17
CA SER A 187 -4.83 -5.24 -6.13
C SER A 187 -6.11 -6.09 -5.99
N SER A 188 -7.17 -5.72 -6.69
CA SER A 188 -8.32 -6.61 -6.81
C SER A 188 -7.88 -7.95 -7.42
N THR A 189 -8.37 -9.04 -6.87
CA THR A 189 -8.08 -10.40 -7.34
C THR A 189 -8.79 -10.68 -8.66
N ASP A 190 -8.11 -11.42 -9.52
CA ASP A 190 -8.59 -11.90 -10.80
C ASP A 190 -8.07 -13.33 -11.00
N ASP A 191 -8.98 -14.30 -11.07
CA ASP A 191 -8.69 -15.72 -11.26
C ASP A 191 -8.43 -16.11 -12.73
N GLY A 192 -8.54 -15.15 -13.66
CA GLY A 192 -8.29 -15.34 -15.09
C GLY A 192 -9.44 -15.98 -15.88
N LEU A 193 -10.66 -16.04 -15.32
CA LEU A 193 -11.87 -16.59 -15.95
C LEU A 193 -12.96 -15.53 -16.23
#